data_AF-A0AAV2MYR2-F1
#
_entry.id   AF-A0AAV2MYR2-F1
#
_cell.length_a   1.000
_cell.length_b   1.000
_cell.length_c   1.000
_cell.angle_alpha   90.00
_cell.angle_beta   90.00
_cell.angle_gamma   90.00
#
_symmetry.space_group_name_H-M   'P 1'
#
loop_
_entity.id
_entity.type
_entity.pdbx_description
1 polymer ?
#
loop_
_entity_poly.entity_id
_entity_poly.type
_entity_poly.pdbx_seq_one_letter_code
_entity_poly.pdbx_strand_id
1 'polypeptide(L)'
;MWIRPIFTERRRLLQGASDNLLVEMRLTDPEKYFNYLRMSPTIFTELFNIVGPLIEKQNVVRKPILARTRLEEKVLIDSTEENWSTIAEDFKTTCQFPHCIGAIDGKYVEIQAPPRSGSCYYNYKGKHSINLLAVSDAKNRFTIVDIGAEGWQSDGGVFENSALPHLLETNALPPYPSTYASE
;
A
#
# COMPACT_ATOMS: atom_id res chain seq x y z
N MET A 1 -10.19 27.37 22.00
CA MET A 1 -9.71 25.99 22.17
C MET A 1 -8.23 26.04 22.48
N TRP A 2 -7.77 25.52 23.62
CA TRP A 2 -6.35 25.51 23.98
C TRP A 2 -5.64 24.38 23.22
N ILE A 3 -4.60 24.72 22.46
CA ILE A 3 -3.79 23.77 21.70
C ILE A 3 -2.43 23.67 22.40
N ARG A 4 -2.00 22.46 22.75
CA ARG A 4 -0.66 22.26 23.34
C ARG A 4 0.41 22.79 22.37
N PRO A 5 1.47 23.46 22.84
CA PRO A 5 2.50 24.04 21.97
C PRO A 5 3.12 23.06 20.95
N ILE A 6 3.16 21.76 21.28
CA ILE A 6 3.63 20.69 20.40
C ILE A 6 2.76 20.49 19.15
N PHE A 7 1.47 20.83 19.20
CA PHE A 7 0.52 20.68 18.08
C PHE A 7 0.34 21.97 17.28
N THR A 8 1.25 22.93 17.41
CA THR A 8 1.24 24.14 16.59
C THR A 8 1.66 23.84 15.15
N GLU A 9 1.13 24.57 14.19
CA GLU A 9 1.45 24.39 12.77
C GLU A 9 2.95 24.54 12.50
N ARG A 10 3.59 25.53 13.14
CA ARG A 10 5.04 25.73 13.06
C ARG A 10 5.82 24.49 13.52
N ARG A 11 5.45 23.88 14.63
CA ARG A 11 6.11 22.66 15.13
C ARG A 11 5.87 21.48 14.19
N ARG A 12 4.66 21.34 13.64
CA ARG A 12 4.34 20.32 12.64
C ARG A 12 5.25 20.43 11.41
N LEU A 13 5.47 21.63 10.88
CA LEU A 13 6.35 21.84 9.72
C LEU A 13 7.84 21.58 10.06
N LEU A 14 8.28 21.98 11.26
CA LEU A 14 9.67 21.80 11.69
C LEU A 14 10.05 20.36 12.05
N GLN A 15 9.08 19.52 12.42
CA GLN A 15 9.32 18.16 12.93
C GLN A 15 8.63 17.08 12.11
N GLY A 16 7.73 17.44 11.21
CA GLY A 16 6.94 16.49 10.43
C GLY A 16 7.81 15.74 9.41
N ALA A 17 7.62 14.42 9.32
CA ALA A 17 8.35 13.58 8.37
C ALA A 17 8.08 13.99 6.91
N SER A 18 6.86 14.40 6.59
CA SER A 18 6.46 14.89 5.26
C SER A 18 7.27 16.09 4.79
N ASP A 19 7.46 17.08 5.66
CA ASP A 19 8.13 18.34 5.34
C ASP A 19 9.66 18.26 5.50
N ASN A 20 10.18 17.20 6.15
CA ASN A 20 11.61 17.02 6.43
C ASN A 20 12.15 15.71 5.85
N LEU A 21 11.88 14.58 6.53
CA LEU A 21 12.43 13.26 6.20
C LEU A 21 12.15 12.83 4.75
N LEU A 22 10.93 12.99 4.25
CA LEU A 22 10.58 12.60 2.88
C LEU A 22 11.21 13.52 1.83
N VAL A 23 11.39 14.80 2.16
CA VAL A 23 12.11 15.75 1.31
C VAL A 23 13.59 15.36 1.23
N GLU A 24 14.19 15.00 2.36
CA GLU A 24 15.57 14.51 2.43
C GLU A 24 15.74 13.22 1.63
N MET A 25 14.95 12.17 1.92
CA MET A 25 14.99 10.90 1.18
C MET A 25 14.83 11.12 -0.33
N ARG A 26 13.89 11.96 -0.76
CA ARG A 26 13.70 12.25 -2.19
C ARG A 26 14.94 12.85 -2.86
N LEU A 27 15.73 13.63 -2.13
CA LEU A 27 16.90 14.33 -2.66
C LEU A 27 18.20 13.53 -2.51
N THR A 28 18.34 12.75 -1.44
CA THR A 28 19.60 12.09 -1.07
C THR A 28 19.59 10.58 -1.28
N ASP A 29 18.43 9.93 -1.19
CA ASP A 29 18.28 8.47 -1.23
C ASP A 29 16.95 8.04 -1.89
N PRO A 30 16.88 8.08 -3.24
CA PRO A 30 15.68 7.70 -3.98
C PRO A 30 15.24 6.24 -3.76
N GLU A 31 16.17 5.35 -3.44
CA GLU A 31 15.87 3.94 -3.15
C GLU A 31 15.12 3.81 -1.83
N LYS A 32 15.58 4.51 -0.78
CA LYS A 32 14.87 4.58 0.50
C LYS A 32 13.52 5.28 0.38
N TYR A 33 13.42 6.32 -0.45
CA TYR A 33 12.12 6.94 -0.77
C TYR A 33 11.16 5.92 -1.42
N PHE A 34 11.65 5.16 -2.39
CA PHE A 34 10.88 4.11 -3.04
C PHE A 34 10.47 3.02 -2.04
N ASN A 35 11.36 2.59 -1.16
CA ASN A 35 11.03 1.60 -0.13
C ASN A 35 9.97 2.12 0.86
N TYR A 36 10.02 3.41 1.21
CA TYR A 36 9.08 4.02 2.14
C TYR A 36 7.68 4.24 1.54
N LEU A 37 7.59 4.81 0.33
CA LEU A 37 6.30 5.12 -0.31
C LEU A 37 5.84 4.07 -1.32
N ARG A 38 6.66 3.06 -1.62
CA ARG A 38 6.45 2.03 -2.65
C ARG A 38 6.18 2.59 -4.04
N MET A 39 6.67 3.80 -4.31
CA MET A 39 6.58 4.47 -5.62
C MET A 39 7.71 5.47 -5.80
N SER A 40 8.08 5.75 -7.04
CA SER A 40 9.08 6.78 -7.34
C SER A 40 8.52 8.18 -7.08
N PRO A 41 9.37 9.21 -6.89
CA PRO A 41 8.92 10.59 -6.72
C PRO A 41 8.09 11.12 -7.91
N THR A 42 8.38 10.63 -9.12
CA THR A 42 7.64 10.99 -10.35
C THR A 42 6.23 10.43 -10.31
N ILE A 43 6.09 9.12 -10.04
CA ILE A 43 4.78 8.46 -9.91
C ILE A 43 3.97 9.07 -8.76
N PHE A 44 4.61 9.38 -7.63
CA PHE A 44 3.94 10.05 -6.52
C PHE A 44 3.34 11.40 -6.96
N THR A 45 4.08 12.16 -7.77
CA THR A 45 3.62 13.47 -8.27
C THR A 45 2.45 13.32 -9.23
N GLU A 46 2.50 12.36 -10.15
CA GLU A 46 1.40 12.05 -11.07
C GLU A 46 0.14 11.62 -10.31
N LEU A 47 0.29 10.69 -9.36
CA LEU A 47 -0.79 10.23 -8.49
C LEU A 47 -1.39 11.38 -7.68
N PHE A 48 -0.54 12.25 -7.13
CA PHE A 48 -0.98 13.42 -6.38
C PHE A 48 -1.77 14.40 -7.25
N ASN A 49 -1.42 14.58 -8.51
CA ASN A 49 -2.18 15.45 -9.43
C ASN A 49 -3.59 14.91 -9.71
N ILE A 50 -3.76 13.58 -9.72
CA ILE A 50 -5.06 12.94 -9.94
C ILE A 50 -5.88 12.95 -8.64
N VAL A 51 -5.29 12.50 -7.54
CA VAL A 51 -5.99 12.22 -6.28
C VAL A 51 -6.05 13.42 -5.36
N GLY A 52 -5.07 14.32 -5.42
CA GLY A 52 -4.94 15.51 -4.59
C GLY A 52 -6.23 16.33 -4.48
N PRO A 53 -6.87 16.70 -5.61
CA PRO A 53 -8.15 17.43 -5.60
C PRO A 53 -9.29 16.66 -4.91
N LEU A 54 -9.27 15.32 -4.96
CA LEU A 54 -10.31 14.45 -4.38
C LEU A 54 -10.12 14.25 -2.87
N ILE A 55 -8.89 14.33 -2.38
CA ILE A 55 -8.56 14.13 -0.97
C ILE A 55 -8.31 15.44 -0.23
N GLU A 56 -8.30 16.59 -0.90
CA GLU A 56 -8.21 17.89 -0.25
C GLU A 56 -9.42 18.11 0.68
N LYS A 57 -9.15 18.54 1.92
CA LYS A 57 -10.21 18.81 2.90
C LYS A 57 -10.46 20.30 2.96
N GLN A 58 -11.72 20.69 3.12
CA GLN A 58 -12.07 22.07 3.42
C GLN A 58 -11.65 22.44 4.84
N ASN A 59 -11.26 23.70 5.03
CA ASN A 59 -11.01 24.23 6.36
C ASN A 59 -12.36 24.40 7.08
N VAL A 60 -12.51 23.78 8.25
CA VAL A 60 -13.73 23.87 9.05
C VAL A 60 -13.44 24.55 10.38
N VAL A 61 -12.71 23.86 11.27
CA VAL A 61 -12.34 24.37 12.61
C VAL A 61 -10.82 24.54 12.75
N ARG A 62 -10.05 23.77 11.99
CA ARG A 62 -8.59 23.81 11.97
C ARG A 62 -8.11 23.66 10.53
N LYS A 63 -6.96 24.25 10.22
CA LYS A 63 -6.29 24.04 8.94
C LYS A 63 -6.11 22.53 8.73
N PRO A 64 -6.61 21.97 7.62
CA PRO A 64 -6.54 20.55 7.38
C PRO A 64 -5.08 20.12 7.14
N ILE A 65 -4.79 18.84 7.40
CA ILE A 65 -3.55 18.24 6.94
C ILE A 65 -3.57 18.27 5.42
N LEU A 66 -2.49 18.76 4.81
CA LEU A 66 -2.35 18.89 3.37
C LEU A 66 -2.63 17.55 2.68
N ALA A 67 -3.30 17.58 1.52
CA ALA A 67 -3.55 16.37 0.73
C ALA A 67 -2.28 15.56 0.47
N ARG A 68 -1.15 16.24 0.21
CA ARG A 68 0.16 15.62 0.01
C ARG A 68 0.58 14.77 1.20
N THR A 69 0.63 15.37 2.39
CA THR A 69 1.00 14.69 3.63
C THR A 69 0.07 13.51 3.92
N ARG A 70 -1.24 13.65 3.62
CA ARG A 70 -2.21 12.56 3.79
C ARG A 70 -2.00 11.40 2.81
N LEU A 71 -1.52 11.69 1.61
CA LEU A 71 -1.17 10.67 0.63
C LEU A 71 0.14 9.96 1.02
N GLU A 72 1.11 10.71 1.54
CA GLU A 72 2.39 10.19 2.05
C GLU A 72 2.20 9.31 3.29
N GLU A 73 1.19 9.57 4.12
CA GLU A 73 0.89 8.78 5.33
C GLU A 73 0.16 7.45 5.02
N LYS A 74 -0.30 7.23 3.78
CA LYS A 74 -0.81 5.91 3.34
C LYS A 74 0.36 4.98 3.02
N VAL A 75 1.06 4.58 4.08
CA VAL A 75 2.23 3.71 4.02
C VAL A 75 1.76 2.26 4.09
N LEU A 76 2.14 1.45 3.10
CA LEU A 76 2.07 -0.01 3.22
C LEU A 76 3.05 -0.44 4.31
N ILE A 77 2.69 -1.45 5.11
CA ILE A 77 3.55 -1.89 6.21
C ILE A 77 4.97 -2.22 5.74
N ASP A 78 5.96 -1.94 6.59
CA ASP A 78 7.31 -2.41 6.32
C ASP A 78 7.39 -3.92 6.53
N SER A 79 8.15 -4.60 5.68
CA SER A 79 8.31 -6.05 5.70
C SER A 79 9.29 -6.51 6.80
N THR A 80 8.97 -6.22 8.07
CA THR A 80 9.77 -6.62 9.24
C THR A 80 9.15 -7.83 9.96
N GLU A 81 9.96 -8.70 10.54
CA GLU A 81 9.49 -9.89 11.26
C GLU A 81 8.49 -9.55 12.38
N GLU A 82 8.71 -8.43 13.07
CA GLU A 82 7.80 -7.90 14.10
C GLU A 82 6.41 -7.55 13.54
N ASN A 83 6.35 -6.90 12.37
CA ASN A 83 5.09 -6.53 11.73
C ASN A 83 4.32 -7.78 11.28
N TRP A 84 4.99 -8.75 10.66
CA TRP A 84 4.36 -9.99 10.20
C TRP A 84 3.92 -10.88 11.36
N SER A 85 4.70 -10.95 12.44
CA SER A 85 4.32 -11.63 13.68
C SER A 85 3.06 -10.99 14.30
N THR A 86 2.98 -9.66 14.29
CA THR A 86 1.80 -8.94 14.77
C THR A 86 0.57 -9.27 13.94
N ILE A 87 0.71 -9.35 12.61
CA ILE A 87 -0.41 -9.70 11.71
C ILE A 87 -0.88 -11.12 11.96
N ALA A 88 0.04 -12.08 12.11
CA ALA A 88 -0.29 -13.47 12.42
C ALA A 88 -1.06 -13.60 13.74
N GLU A 89 -0.66 -12.85 14.78
CA GLU A 89 -1.37 -12.83 16.06
C GLU A 89 -2.73 -12.12 15.94
N ASP A 90 -2.83 -11.03 15.17
CA ASP A 90 -4.11 -10.36 14.89
C ASP A 90 -5.10 -11.31 14.19
N PHE A 91 -4.66 -12.11 13.22
CA PHE A 91 -5.50 -13.12 12.57
C PHE A 91 -5.89 -14.27 13.50
N LYS A 92 -4.95 -14.74 14.33
CA LYS A 92 -5.23 -15.77 15.35
C LYS A 92 -6.31 -15.29 16.33
N THR A 93 -6.20 -14.06 16.82
CA THR A 93 -7.12 -13.51 17.82
C THR A 93 -8.48 -13.11 17.22
N THR A 94 -8.48 -12.52 16.03
CA THR A 94 -9.71 -11.97 15.42
C THR A 94 -10.46 -13.01 14.60
N CYS A 95 -9.74 -13.81 13.81
CA CYS A 95 -10.30 -14.74 12.83
C CYS A 95 -10.15 -16.21 13.25
N GLN A 96 -9.52 -16.51 14.39
CA GLN A 96 -9.21 -17.87 14.83
C GLN A 96 -8.41 -18.66 13.79
N PHE A 97 -7.59 -17.94 13.01
CA PHE A 97 -6.82 -18.51 11.91
C PHE A 97 -5.32 -18.27 12.17
N PRO A 98 -4.69 -19.13 13.01
CA PRO A 98 -3.31 -18.95 13.40
C PRO A 98 -2.36 -19.05 12.19
N HIS A 99 -1.21 -18.39 12.28
CA HIS A 99 -0.16 -18.35 11.24
C HIS A 99 -0.56 -17.69 9.92
N CYS A 100 -1.75 -17.11 9.84
CA CYS A 100 -2.16 -16.35 8.67
C CYS A 100 -1.49 -14.99 8.65
N ILE A 101 -0.73 -14.72 7.58
CA ILE A 101 -0.03 -13.44 7.41
C ILE A 101 -0.77 -12.49 6.46
N GLY A 102 -1.89 -12.93 5.88
CA GLY A 102 -2.70 -12.08 5.02
C GLY A 102 -3.80 -12.82 4.29
N ALA A 103 -4.87 -12.09 3.96
CA ALA A 103 -5.92 -12.55 3.06
C ALA A 103 -5.72 -11.89 1.68
N ILE A 104 -5.58 -12.71 0.64
CA ILE A 104 -5.37 -12.27 -0.73
C ILE A 104 -6.69 -12.25 -1.50
N ASP A 105 -6.94 -11.17 -2.23
CA ASP A 105 -8.11 -11.06 -3.12
C ASP A 105 -7.80 -10.15 -4.32
N GLY A 106 -8.50 -10.42 -5.42
CA GLY A 106 -8.36 -9.70 -6.68
C GLY A 106 -9.56 -8.80 -6.98
N LYS A 107 -9.30 -7.66 -7.63
CA LYS A 107 -10.34 -6.76 -8.15
C LYS A 107 -10.02 -6.28 -9.55
N TYR A 108 -10.96 -6.49 -10.45
CA TYR A 108 -10.99 -5.86 -11.77
C TYR A 108 -11.33 -4.37 -11.63
N VAL A 109 -10.36 -3.50 -11.92
CA VAL A 109 -10.55 -2.05 -12.02
C VAL A 109 -10.84 -1.72 -13.48
N GLU A 110 -12.07 -1.28 -13.75
CA GLU A 110 -12.50 -0.92 -15.09
C GLU A 110 -11.68 0.24 -15.64
N ILE A 111 -11.23 0.11 -16.89
CA ILE A 111 -10.46 1.13 -17.59
C ILE A 111 -11.02 1.34 -19.00
N GLN A 112 -10.72 2.51 -19.56
CA GLN A 112 -10.74 2.65 -21.01
C GLN A 112 -9.50 1.94 -21.57
N ALA A 113 -9.72 0.96 -22.45
CA ALA A 113 -8.63 0.21 -23.06
C ALA A 113 -7.66 1.15 -23.81
N PRO A 114 -6.34 0.95 -23.67
CA PRO A 114 -5.35 1.67 -24.45
C PRO A 114 -5.57 1.44 -25.96
N PRO A 115 -5.24 2.41 -26.83
CA PRO A 115 -5.35 2.23 -28.27
C PRO A 115 -4.57 1.00 -28.73
N ARG A 116 -5.17 0.20 -29.62
CA ARG A 116 -4.57 -1.00 -30.22
C ARG A 116 -4.26 -2.15 -29.22
N SER A 117 -4.91 -2.18 -28.06
CA SER A 117 -4.73 -3.27 -27.08
C SER A 117 -5.54 -4.54 -27.35
N GLY A 118 -6.40 -4.54 -28.39
CA GLY A 118 -7.29 -5.66 -28.68
C GLY A 118 -8.11 -6.10 -27.45
N SER A 119 -8.12 -7.40 -27.16
CA SER A 119 -8.81 -7.99 -26.02
C SER A 119 -7.95 -8.18 -24.77
N CYS A 120 -6.69 -7.69 -24.72
CA CYS A 120 -5.81 -7.88 -23.57
C CYS A 120 -6.47 -7.44 -22.25
N TYR A 121 -7.12 -6.27 -22.23
CA TYR A 121 -7.79 -5.80 -21.02
C TYR A 121 -9.22 -6.32 -20.89
N TYR A 122 -9.74 -7.08 -21.85
CA TYR A 122 -11.14 -7.50 -21.87
C TYR A 122 -11.35 -8.69 -20.94
N ASN A 123 -12.11 -8.47 -19.87
CA ASN A 123 -12.39 -9.46 -18.84
C ASN A 123 -13.62 -10.31 -19.18
N TYR A 124 -13.81 -11.39 -18.41
CA TYR A 124 -14.96 -12.28 -18.55
C TYR A 124 -16.32 -11.62 -18.25
N LYS A 125 -16.32 -10.45 -17.58
CA LYS A 125 -17.51 -9.63 -17.31
C LYS A 125 -17.88 -8.71 -18.49
N GLY A 126 -17.19 -8.84 -19.62
CA GLY A 126 -17.48 -8.09 -20.83
C GLY A 126 -17.03 -6.63 -20.78
N LYS A 127 -16.01 -6.32 -19.97
CA LYS A 127 -15.48 -4.97 -19.82
C LYS A 127 -13.96 -4.94 -19.93
N HIS A 128 -13.41 -3.78 -20.26
CA HIS A 128 -11.97 -3.58 -20.16
C HIS A 128 -11.55 -3.22 -18.73
N SER A 129 -10.55 -3.90 -18.20
CA SER A 129 -10.05 -3.69 -16.84
C SER A 129 -8.58 -4.04 -16.70
N ILE A 130 -7.96 -3.50 -15.67
CA ILE A 130 -6.71 -4.01 -15.09
C ILE A 130 -7.04 -4.77 -13.80
N ASN A 131 -6.19 -5.74 -13.46
CA ASN A 131 -6.26 -6.45 -12.21
C ASN A 131 -5.49 -5.71 -11.12
N LEU A 132 -6.13 -5.59 -9.96
CA LEU A 132 -5.53 -5.21 -8.69
C LEU A 132 -5.59 -6.44 -7.80
N LEU A 133 -4.44 -6.98 -7.42
CA LEU A 133 -4.31 -8.05 -6.44
C LEU A 133 -3.80 -7.44 -5.14
N ALA A 134 -4.50 -7.66 -4.03
CA ALA A 134 -4.09 -7.11 -2.75
C ALA A 134 -4.08 -8.19 -1.67
N VAL A 135 -3.11 -8.07 -0.76
CA VAL A 135 -3.06 -8.81 0.50
C VAL A 135 -3.48 -7.85 1.60
N SER A 136 -4.36 -8.31 2.49
CA SER A 136 -4.86 -7.54 3.62
C SER A 136 -4.58 -8.22 4.96
N ASP A 137 -4.38 -7.42 6.01
CA ASP A 137 -4.30 -7.91 7.38
C ASP A 137 -5.70 -8.15 8.00
N ALA A 138 -5.74 -8.74 9.20
CA ALA A 138 -6.99 -8.98 9.94
C ALA A 138 -7.75 -7.68 10.32
N LYS A 139 -7.09 -6.51 10.22
CA LYS A 139 -7.66 -5.18 10.47
C LYS A 139 -8.19 -4.53 9.18
N ASN A 140 -8.25 -5.27 8.07
CA ASN A 140 -8.69 -4.82 6.75
C ASN A 140 -7.81 -3.70 6.17
N ARG A 141 -6.51 -3.70 6.47
CA ARG A 141 -5.53 -2.79 5.86
C ARG A 141 -4.74 -3.54 4.80
N PHE A 142 -4.50 -2.91 3.66
CA PHE A 142 -3.63 -3.49 2.63
C PHE A 142 -2.18 -3.52 3.11
N THR A 143 -1.56 -4.68 2.98
CA THR A 143 -0.16 -4.93 3.36
C THR A 143 0.72 -5.07 2.13
N ILE A 144 0.20 -5.70 1.08
CA ILE A 144 0.83 -5.79 -0.24
C ILE A 144 -0.21 -5.49 -1.30
N VAL A 145 0.19 -4.79 -2.36
CA VAL A 145 -0.68 -4.52 -3.52
C VAL A 145 0.15 -4.69 -4.79
N ASP A 146 -0.36 -5.47 -5.72
CA ASP A 146 0.12 -5.58 -7.09
C ASP A 146 -0.97 -5.07 -8.04
N ILE A 147 -0.63 -4.16 -8.95
CA ILE A 147 -1.59 -3.48 -9.84
C ILE A 147 -1.03 -3.49 -11.25
N GLY A 148 -1.88 -3.88 -12.20
CA GLY A 148 -1.62 -3.63 -13.62
C GLY A 148 -1.64 -4.87 -14.50
N ALA A 149 -1.87 -6.06 -13.93
CA ALA A 149 -2.07 -7.25 -14.73
C ALA A 149 -3.30 -7.11 -15.65
N GLU A 150 -3.27 -7.79 -16.79
CA GLU A 150 -4.28 -7.64 -17.83
C GLU A 150 -5.63 -8.24 -17.41
N GLY A 151 -6.73 -7.59 -17.78
CA GLY A 151 -8.08 -7.95 -17.34
C GLY A 151 -8.58 -9.34 -17.77
N TRP A 152 -7.92 -10.01 -18.71
CA TRP A 152 -8.28 -11.39 -19.07
C TRP A 152 -7.76 -12.43 -18.06
N GLN A 153 -6.77 -12.07 -17.23
CA GLN A 153 -6.14 -12.99 -16.28
C GLN A 153 -7.03 -13.20 -15.04
N SER A 154 -6.98 -14.42 -14.49
CA SER A 154 -7.61 -14.77 -13.20
C SER A 154 -6.71 -14.41 -12.02
N ASP A 155 -7.27 -14.33 -10.81
CA ASP A 155 -6.49 -14.02 -9.60
C ASP A 155 -5.33 -14.99 -9.39
N GLY A 156 -5.53 -16.28 -9.67
CA GLY A 156 -4.47 -17.29 -9.60
C GLY A 156 -3.37 -17.06 -10.65
N GLY A 157 -3.74 -16.68 -11.86
CA GLY A 157 -2.76 -16.34 -12.91
C GLY A 157 -1.99 -15.05 -12.59
N VAL A 158 -2.65 -14.04 -12.02
CA VAL A 158 -1.97 -12.82 -11.56
C VAL A 158 -1.02 -13.12 -10.40
N PHE A 159 -1.45 -13.97 -9.45
CA PHE A 159 -0.60 -14.38 -8.34
C PHE A 159 0.67 -15.09 -8.83
N GLU A 160 0.54 -16.10 -9.70
CA GLU A 160 1.67 -16.86 -10.24
C GLU A 160 2.67 -15.99 -11.00
N ASN A 161 2.18 -14.96 -11.72
CA ASN A 161 3.03 -14.04 -12.48
C ASN A 161 3.53 -12.83 -11.67
N SER A 162 3.09 -12.67 -10.42
CA SER A 162 3.55 -11.59 -9.54
C SER A 162 4.87 -11.93 -8.86
N ALA A 163 5.45 -10.96 -8.14
CA ALA A 163 6.62 -11.24 -7.28
C ALA A 163 6.25 -12.02 -5.99
N LEU A 164 4.95 -12.13 -5.65
CA LEU A 164 4.48 -12.71 -4.39
C LEU A 164 4.92 -14.16 -4.16
N PRO A 165 4.78 -15.10 -5.13
CA PRO A 165 5.19 -16.49 -4.93
C PRO A 165 6.68 -16.59 -4.63
N HIS A 166 7.50 -15.85 -5.39
CA HIS A 166 8.95 -15.82 -5.19
C HIS A 166 9.34 -15.26 -3.82
N LEU A 167 8.66 -14.21 -3.35
CA LEU A 167 8.87 -13.63 -2.02
C LEU A 167 8.50 -14.60 -0.88
N LEU A 168 7.49 -15.45 -1.09
CA LEU A 168 7.10 -16.51 -0.15
C LEU A 168 8.11 -17.67 -0.14
N GLU A 169 8.57 -18.11 -1.31
CA GLU A 169 9.54 -19.23 -1.44
C GLU A 169 10.93 -18.88 -0.90
N THR A 170 11.36 -17.63 -1.06
CA THR A 170 12.69 -17.17 -0.64
C THR A 170 12.77 -16.79 0.85
N ASN A 171 11.68 -16.91 1.62
CA ASN A 171 11.55 -16.36 2.97
C ASN A 171 11.91 -14.86 3.07
N ALA A 172 11.79 -14.12 1.96
CA ALA A 172 11.97 -12.67 1.92
C ALA A 172 10.78 -11.95 2.59
N LEU A 173 9.62 -12.61 2.65
CA LEU A 173 8.62 -12.37 3.69
C LEU A 173 9.07 -13.16 4.93
N PRO A 174 9.31 -12.49 6.07
CA PRO A 174 9.98 -13.11 7.20
C PRO A 174 9.28 -14.40 7.60
N PRO A 175 10.10 -15.40 7.97
CA PRO A 175 9.60 -16.73 8.21
C PRO A 175 8.61 -16.68 9.37
N TYR A 176 7.67 -17.62 9.31
CA TYR A 176 6.79 -18.01 10.41
C TYR A 176 7.47 -17.82 11.78
N PRO A 177 6.73 -17.33 12.80
CA PRO A 177 7.25 -17.32 14.16
C PRO A 177 7.82 -18.69 14.50
N SER A 178 9.12 -18.73 14.82
CA SER A 178 9.93 -19.95 15.01
C SER A 178 9.53 -20.79 16.23
N THR A 179 8.38 -20.52 16.84
CA THR A 179 7.89 -21.17 18.06
C THR A 179 7.12 -22.48 17.83
N TYR A 180 6.97 -22.95 16.59
CA TYR A 180 6.15 -24.14 16.30
C TYR A 180 6.84 -25.22 15.43
N ALA A 181 8.15 -25.13 15.23
CA ALA A 181 8.91 -26.19 14.54
C ALA A 181 9.14 -27.46 15.40
N SER A 182 8.41 -27.61 16.51
CA SER A 182 8.56 -28.69 17.48
C SER A 182 7.24 -29.09 18.11
N GLU A 183 6.23 -29.40 17.29
CA GLU A 183 5.13 -30.29 17.66
C GLU A 183 4.98 -31.39 16.61
#